data_AF-A0A3M2SUM2-F1
#
_entry.id   AF-A0A3M2SUM2-F1
#
_cell.length_a   1.000
_cell.length_b   1.000
_cell.length_c   1.000
_cell.angle_alpha   90.00
_cell.angle_beta   90.00
_cell.angle_gamma   90.00
#
_symmetry.space_group_name_H-M   'P 1'
#
loop_
_entity.id
_entity.type
_entity.pdbx_description
1 polymer ?
#
loop_
_entity_poly.entity_id
_entity_poly.type
_entity_poly.pdbx_seq_one_letter_code
_entity_poly.pdbx_strand_id
1 'polypeptide(L)'
;MVDYQNCTYSLPNGAVAWSAVDQYSQTIVLKAQVTQQPIVYTDARLPVIQCIYRPDASRAYRDGRTKAGEEYDLYYLATECTLEPIVRSTSSNVDRSIYHEDTLGEWDQAHAFKTTHYTEYSFRPSWNESLGVHSNQNFTLSPYSRITIASFISQLFSGYTITSVMNFAFRPLIPPGDSVLYATTDAIEAIFFGNISGCADLENDRFGCAMNNIAVAISKSFRDEEYNRDARTANMSVGHTMANTVLVRIHWQWLTLPLLIWVLAAVTWLGTAWKTRRARLEKWIDNPLPLLFLYRGESDSYDDQVEGISGEAYVRRSEAIHARLHMKENQTAFVQ
;
A
#
# COMPACT_ATOMS: atom_id res chain seq x y z
N MET A 1 17.07 -25.00 -30.54
CA MET A 1 15.81 -25.06 -29.77
C MET A 1 15.54 -26.54 -29.58
N VAL A 2 15.88 -27.09 -28.41
CA VAL A 2 15.65 -28.52 -28.13
C VAL A 2 14.23 -28.62 -27.60
N ASP A 3 13.41 -29.40 -28.27
CA ASP A 3 12.02 -29.66 -27.90
C ASP A 3 12.03 -30.65 -26.73
N TYR A 4 11.62 -30.19 -25.54
CA TYR A 4 11.64 -31.01 -24.32
C TYR A 4 10.39 -31.88 -24.29
N GLN A 5 10.53 -33.18 -24.56
CA GLN A 5 9.43 -34.13 -24.37
C GLN A 5 9.44 -34.65 -22.93
N ASN A 6 8.46 -34.20 -22.14
CA ASN A 6 8.16 -34.78 -20.83
C ASN A 6 7.60 -36.20 -21.03
N CYS A 7 8.44 -37.21 -20.84
CA CYS A 7 8.02 -38.61 -20.94
C CYS A 7 7.80 -39.19 -19.55
N THR A 8 6.57 -39.65 -19.30
CA THR A 8 6.23 -40.44 -18.12
C THR A 8 6.35 -41.91 -18.48
N TYR A 9 7.22 -42.66 -17.79
CA TYR A 9 7.42 -44.10 -18.02
C TYR A 9 6.83 -44.89 -16.84
N SER A 10 5.90 -45.79 -17.11
CA SER A 10 5.42 -46.76 -16.12
C SER A 10 6.34 -47.98 -16.09
N LEU A 11 6.93 -48.29 -14.94
CA LEU A 11 7.73 -49.49 -14.72
C LEU A 11 6.83 -50.72 -14.46
N PRO A 12 7.31 -51.95 -14.74
CA PRO A 12 6.51 -53.18 -14.61
C PRO A 12 5.97 -53.46 -13.20
N ASN A 13 6.53 -52.81 -12.17
CA ASN A 13 6.14 -52.95 -10.77
C ASN A 13 5.16 -51.86 -10.30
N GLY A 14 4.58 -51.08 -11.23
CA GLY A 14 3.64 -49.99 -10.92
C GLY A 14 4.31 -48.70 -10.43
N ALA A 15 5.63 -48.63 -10.39
CA ALA A 15 6.35 -47.37 -10.16
C ALA A 15 6.28 -46.49 -11.40
N VAL A 16 6.23 -45.18 -11.21
CA VAL A 16 6.20 -44.20 -12.30
C VAL A 16 7.53 -43.44 -12.28
N ALA A 17 8.26 -43.51 -13.37
CA ALA A 17 9.46 -42.73 -13.58
C ALA A 17 9.09 -41.47 -14.37
N TRP A 18 9.36 -40.31 -13.78
CA TRP A 18 9.26 -39.04 -14.50
C TRP A 18 10.66 -38.63 -14.92
N SER A 19 10.86 -38.45 -16.23
CA SER A 19 12.13 -38.05 -16.80
C SER A 19 11.97 -36.70 -17.48
N ALA A 20 12.60 -35.68 -16.92
CA ALA A 20 13.00 -34.51 -17.69
C ALA A 20 14.31 -34.86 -18.38
N VAL A 21 14.39 -34.69 -19.70
CA VAL A 21 15.61 -34.97 -20.46
C VAL A 21 16.36 -33.66 -20.64
N ASP A 22 17.19 -33.30 -19.68
CA ASP A 22 18.29 -32.35 -19.89
C ASP A 22 19.60 -32.93 -19.34
N GLN A 23 20.73 -32.35 -19.73
CA GLN A 23 22.06 -32.80 -19.33
C GLN A 23 22.39 -32.58 -17.83
N TYR A 24 21.47 -31.99 -17.06
CA TYR A 24 21.65 -31.62 -15.66
C TYR A 24 20.62 -32.26 -14.71
N SER A 25 19.66 -33.00 -15.23
CA SER A 25 18.58 -33.62 -14.49
C SER A 25 18.84 -35.11 -14.30
N GLN A 26 18.60 -35.58 -13.08
CA GLN A 26 18.61 -37.00 -12.78
C GLN A 26 17.17 -37.53 -12.87
N THR A 27 16.99 -38.68 -13.50
CA THR A 27 15.68 -39.34 -13.53
C THR A 27 15.39 -39.91 -12.16
N ILE A 28 14.27 -39.50 -11.57
CA ILE A 28 13.80 -40.04 -10.29
C ILE A 28 12.73 -41.08 -10.59
N VAL A 29 12.91 -42.28 -10.03
CA VAL A 29 11.90 -43.33 -10.05
C VAL A 29 11.10 -43.24 -8.76
N LEU A 30 9.82 -42.89 -8.86
CA LEU A 30 8.94 -42.81 -7.70
C LEU A 30 8.03 -44.04 -7.69
N LYS A 31 7.99 -44.74 -6.55
CA LYS A 31 6.97 -45.75 -6.28
C LYS A 31 5.91 -45.10 -5.41
N ALA A 32 4.70 -44.95 -5.96
CA ALA A 32 3.58 -44.40 -5.20
C ALA A 32 3.13 -45.41 -4.15
N GLN A 33 3.21 -45.04 -2.87
CA GLN A 33 2.50 -45.73 -1.81
C GLN A 33 1.22 -44.95 -1.54
N VAL A 34 0.12 -45.49 -2.03
CA VAL A 34 -1.19 -44.83 -1.98
C VAL A 34 -1.76 -45.01 -0.57
N THR A 35 -1.86 -43.92 0.20
CA THR A 35 -2.46 -43.91 1.54
C THR A 35 -3.98 -43.75 1.48
N GLN A 36 -4.54 -43.25 0.37
CA GLN A 36 -5.98 -43.04 0.15
C GLN A 36 -6.34 -43.33 -1.31
N GLN A 37 -7.55 -43.84 -1.58
CA GLN A 37 -7.98 -44.09 -2.97
C GLN A 37 -7.94 -42.79 -3.79
N PRO A 38 -7.42 -42.82 -5.04
CA PRO A 38 -7.37 -41.63 -5.88
C PRO A 38 -8.78 -41.13 -6.18
N ILE A 39 -9.04 -39.86 -5.87
CA ILE A 39 -10.32 -39.21 -6.19
C ILE A 39 -10.21 -38.72 -7.63
N VAL A 40 -10.79 -39.47 -8.57
CA VAL A 40 -10.87 -39.00 -9.96
C VAL A 40 -11.92 -37.89 -10.01
N TYR A 41 -11.48 -36.62 -10.10
CA TYR A 41 -12.38 -35.48 -10.25
C TYR A 41 -13.04 -35.50 -11.63
N THR A 42 -14.29 -35.96 -11.70
CA THR A 42 -15.09 -35.90 -12.93
C THR A 42 -15.82 -34.57 -13.10
N ASP A 43 -16.12 -33.89 -11.99
CA ASP A 43 -17.07 -32.77 -11.95
C ASP A 43 -16.51 -31.50 -11.28
N ALA A 44 -15.18 -31.36 -11.20
CA ALA A 44 -14.54 -30.16 -10.66
C ALA A 44 -14.85 -28.93 -11.52
N ARG A 45 -15.28 -27.83 -10.89
CA ARG A 45 -15.73 -26.61 -11.59
C ARG A 45 -14.56 -25.72 -11.94
N LEU A 46 -13.53 -25.70 -11.10
CA LEU A 46 -12.24 -25.03 -11.29
C LEU A 46 -11.12 -26.07 -11.45
N PRO A 47 -9.92 -25.66 -11.93
CA PRO A 47 -8.80 -26.58 -12.11
C PRO A 47 -8.40 -27.30 -10.83
N VAL A 48 -8.05 -28.58 -10.96
CA VAL A 48 -7.42 -29.37 -9.89
C VAL A 48 -5.97 -28.88 -9.73
N ILE A 49 -5.59 -28.58 -8.49
CA ILE A 49 -4.24 -28.13 -8.15
C ILE A 49 -3.52 -29.32 -7.52
N GLN A 50 -2.38 -29.68 -8.10
CA GLN A 50 -1.59 -30.82 -7.68
C GLN A 50 -0.23 -30.33 -7.19
N CYS A 51 0.22 -30.86 -6.05
CA CYS A 51 1.51 -30.54 -5.48
C CYS A 51 2.27 -31.82 -5.16
N ILE A 52 3.52 -31.88 -5.60
CA ILE A 52 4.46 -32.92 -5.20
C ILE A 52 5.62 -32.21 -4.52
N TYR A 53 5.85 -32.51 -3.24
CA TYR A 53 6.90 -31.87 -2.47
C TYR A 53 7.56 -32.82 -1.49
N ARG A 54 8.75 -32.44 -1.04
CA ARG A 54 9.51 -33.14 0.00
C ARG A 54 9.36 -32.36 1.32
N PRO A 55 8.72 -32.91 2.37
CA PRO A 55 8.39 -32.13 3.57
C PRO A 55 9.61 -31.53 4.28
N ASP A 56 10.70 -32.28 4.36
CA ASP A 56 11.95 -31.88 5.00
C ASP A 56 12.80 -30.93 4.14
N ALA A 57 12.50 -30.73 2.84
CA ALA A 57 13.31 -29.88 1.97
C ALA A 57 13.42 -28.45 2.50
N SER A 58 12.35 -27.96 3.12
CA SER A 58 12.34 -26.63 3.70
C SER A 58 13.31 -26.45 4.89
N ARG A 59 13.48 -27.50 5.70
CA ARG A 59 14.40 -27.55 6.84
C ARG A 59 15.84 -27.77 6.36
N ALA A 60 16.02 -28.73 5.46
CA ALA A 60 17.31 -29.03 4.85
C ALA A 60 17.96 -27.79 4.19
N TYR A 61 17.16 -26.99 3.48
CA TYR A 61 17.62 -25.73 2.89
C TYR A 61 18.05 -24.70 3.95
N ARG A 62 17.25 -24.48 5.01
CA ARG A 62 17.60 -23.53 6.09
C ARG A 62 18.88 -23.92 6.82
N ASP A 63 19.09 -25.22 7.02
CA ASP A 63 20.27 -25.73 7.73
C ASP A 63 21.54 -25.75 6.84
N GLY A 64 21.46 -25.23 5.61
CA GLY A 64 22.56 -25.28 4.63
C GLY A 64 22.88 -26.70 4.15
N ARG A 65 22.01 -27.67 4.43
CA ARG A 65 22.16 -29.07 4.06
C ARG A 65 21.50 -29.30 2.70
N THR A 66 22.18 -28.93 1.63
CA THR A 66 21.73 -29.16 0.24
C THR A 66 21.92 -30.61 -0.22
N LYS A 67 22.55 -31.46 0.60
CA LYS A 67 22.75 -32.88 0.28
C LYS A 67 21.48 -33.68 0.61
N ALA A 68 20.79 -34.11 -0.45
CA ALA A 68 19.96 -35.31 -0.39
C ALA A 68 20.90 -36.50 -0.14
N GLY A 69 21.15 -36.88 1.12
CA GLY A 69 22.11 -37.97 1.35
C GLY A 69 22.43 -38.38 2.78
N GLU A 70 22.03 -37.65 3.82
CA GLU A 70 22.31 -38.10 5.19
C GLU A 70 21.02 -38.12 6.00
N GLU A 71 20.53 -39.35 6.22
CA GLU A 71 19.69 -39.73 7.37
C GLU A 71 18.26 -39.17 7.43
N TYR A 72 17.61 -38.95 6.27
CA TYR A 72 16.18 -38.70 6.22
C TYR A 72 15.50 -39.64 5.22
N ASP A 73 14.32 -40.14 5.60
CA ASP A 73 13.47 -40.92 4.71
C ASP A 73 13.18 -40.11 3.45
N LEU A 74 13.71 -40.55 2.30
CA LEU A 74 13.49 -39.94 1.00
C LEU A 74 12.08 -40.27 0.50
N TYR A 75 11.07 -39.66 1.11
CA TYR A 75 9.68 -39.75 0.62
C TYR A 75 9.21 -38.40 0.10
N TYR A 76 8.40 -38.46 -0.96
CA TYR A 76 7.70 -37.32 -1.51
C TYR A 76 6.22 -37.45 -1.13
N LEU A 77 5.61 -36.35 -0.73
CA LEU A 77 4.18 -36.25 -0.57
C LEU A 77 3.59 -35.68 -1.85
N ALA A 78 2.60 -36.39 -2.39
CA ALA A 78 1.75 -35.90 -3.46
C ALA A 78 0.37 -35.61 -2.86
N THR A 79 -0.10 -34.39 -3.03
CA THR A 79 -1.43 -33.98 -2.57
C THR A 79 -2.13 -33.23 -3.69
N GLU A 80 -3.45 -33.29 -3.68
CA GLU A 80 -4.31 -32.63 -4.64
C GLU A 80 -5.43 -31.89 -3.92
N CYS A 81 -5.81 -30.72 -4.44
CA CYS A 81 -6.91 -29.93 -3.91
C CYS A 81 -7.69 -29.29 -5.06
N THR A 82 -8.98 -29.11 -4.86
CA THR A 82 -9.87 -28.34 -5.74
C THR A 82 -10.44 -27.16 -4.98
N LEU A 83 -10.41 -25.98 -5.60
CA LEU A 83 -11.16 -24.83 -5.10
C LEU A 83 -12.55 -24.86 -5.73
N GLU A 84 -13.59 -24.96 -4.91
CA GLU A 84 -14.97 -25.01 -5.40
C GLU A 84 -15.74 -23.74 -5.01
N PRO A 85 -16.38 -23.06 -5.97
CA PRO A 85 -17.24 -21.92 -5.67
C PRO A 85 -18.48 -22.40 -4.90
N ILE A 86 -18.78 -21.71 -3.80
CA ILE A 86 -19.97 -21.92 -2.98
C ILE A 86 -20.64 -20.57 -2.69
N VAL A 87 -21.90 -20.60 -2.29
CA VAL A 87 -22.57 -19.46 -1.67
C VAL A 87 -22.53 -19.65 -0.17
N ARG A 88 -22.02 -18.66 0.56
CA ARG A 88 -21.94 -18.67 2.02
C ARG A 88 -22.68 -17.47 2.58
N SER A 89 -23.54 -17.72 3.57
CA SER A 89 -24.15 -16.69 4.39
C SER A 89 -23.33 -16.50 5.66
N THR A 90 -22.91 -15.27 5.94
CA THR A 90 -22.11 -14.95 7.12
C THR A 90 -22.68 -13.77 7.90
N SER A 91 -22.46 -13.80 9.21
CA SER A 91 -22.72 -12.70 10.13
C SER A 91 -21.39 -12.19 10.62
N SER A 92 -21.05 -10.95 10.28
CA SER A 92 -19.81 -10.32 10.72
C SER A 92 -20.06 -9.15 11.67
N ASN A 93 -19.18 -9.00 12.66
CA ASN A 93 -19.20 -7.91 13.62
C ASN A 93 -17.75 -7.51 13.96
N VAL A 94 -17.54 -6.25 14.31
CA VAL A 94 -16.27 -5.76 14.84
C VAL A 94 -16.48 -5.33 16.29
N ASP A 95 -15.79 -5.95 17.24
CA ASP A 95 -15.79 -5.49 18.63
C ASP A 95 -14.36 -5.24 19.10
N ARG A 96 -14.13 -4.09 19.73
CA ARG A 96 -12.81 -3.65 20.23
C ARG A 96 -11.69 -3.78 19.19
N SER A 97 -11.97 -3.43 17.93
CA SER A 97 -11.05 -3.58 16.80
C SER A 97 -10.72 -5.03 16.42
N ILE A 98 -11.47 -6.02 16.89
CA ILE A 98 -11.36 -7.43 16.52
C ILE A 98 -12.53 -7.78 15.60
N TYR A 99 -12.21 -8.28 14.41
CA TYR A 99 -13.21 -8.78 13.47
C TYR A 99 -13.63 -10.20 13.84
N HIS A 100 -14.94 -10.41 13.95
CA HIS A 100 -15.58 -11.70 14.17
C HIS A 100 -16.50 -12.01 13.00
N GLU A 101 -16.50 -13.26 12.56
CA GLU A 101 -17.37 -13.73 11.49
C GLU A 101 -17.87 -15.14 11.80
N ASP A 102 -19.19 -15.28 11.83
CA ASP A 102 -19.86 -16.55 12.02
C ASP A 102 -20.50 -16.99 10.70
N THR A 103 -20.31 -18.25 10.33
CA THR A 103 -20.96 -18.82 9.15
C THR A 103 -22.36 -19.29 9.54
N LEU A 104 -23.38 -18.70 8.91
CA LEU A 104 -24.79 -19.02 9.17
C LEU A 104 -25.30 -20.15 8.27
N GLY A 105 -24.73 -20.29 7.07
CA GLY A 105 -25.10 -21.35 6.13
C GLY A 105 -24.17 -21.41 4.92
N GLU A 106 -24.08 -22.60 4.32
CA GLU A 106 -23.31 -22.86 3.11
C GLU A 106 -24.16 -23.58 2.07
N TRP A 107 -23.95 -23.24 0.81
CA TRP A 107 -24.63 -23.84 -0.33
C TRP A 107 -23.63 -24.14 -1.44
N ASP A 108 -23.39 -25.42 -1.67
CA ASP A 108 -22.39 -25.95 -2.60
C ASP A 108 -23.00 -26.52 -3.89
N GLN A 109 -24.33 -26.60 -3.97
CA GLN A 109 -25.05 -27.15 -5.11
C GLN A 109 -25.15 -26.11 -6.24
N ALA A 110 -24.28 -26.26 -7.24
CA ALA A 110 -24.32 -25.48 -8.47
C ALA A 110 -25.13 -26.22 -9.55
N HIS A 111 -26.04 -25.51 -10.21
CA HIS A 111 -26.71 -25.98 -11.41
C HIS A 111 -25.98 -25.45 -12.66
N ALA A 112 -25.37 -26.35 -13.40
CA ALA A 112 -24.73 -26.04 -14.67
C ALA A 112 -25.77 -25.90 -15.79
N PHE A 113 -25.73 -24.80 -16.53
CA PHE A 113 -26.54 -24.61 -17.72
C PHE A 113 -25.67 -24.13 -18.88
N LYS A 114 -26.02 -24.55 -20.10
CA LYS A 114 -25.27 -24.20 -21.31
C LYS A 114 -25.91 -22.99 -21.98
N THR A 115 -25.11 -21.97 -22.25
CA THR A 115 -25.42 -20.95 -23.26
C THR A 115 -24.84 -21.37 -24.61
N THR A 116 -25.04 -20.57 -25.65
CA THR A 116 -24.64 -20.90 -27.04
C THR A 116 -23.16 -21.27 -27.19
N HIS A 117 -22.28 -20.78 -26.30
CA HIS A 117 -20.83 -21.01 -26.39
C HIS A 117 -20.16 -21.44 -25.08
N TYR A 118 -20.83 -21.35 -23.93
CA TYR A 118 -20.19 -21.56 -22.63
C TYR A 118 -21.08 -22.30 -21.62
N THR A 119 -20.46 -22.88 -20.59
CA THR A 119 -21.16 -23.45 -19.43
C THR A 119 -21.11 -22.46 -18.29
N GLU A 120 -22.28 -22.10 -17.77
CA GLU A 120 -22.48 -21.21 -16.64
C GLU A 120 -22.97 -22.00 -15.43
N TYR A 121 -22.74 -21.46 -14.24
CA TYR A 121 -23.18 -22.08 -12.99
C TYR A 121 -24.08 -21.12 -12.24
N SER A 122 -25.25 -21.62 -11.82
CA SER A 122 -26.17 -20.90 -10.93
C SER A 122 -26.29 -21.60 -9.59
N PHE A 123 -26.27 -20.83 -8.53
CA PHE A 123 -26.49 -21.27 -7.15
C PHE A 123 -27.82 -20.67 -6.69
N ARG A 124 -28.69 -21.55 -6.20
CA ARG A 124 -30.06 -21.19 -5.79
C ARG A 124 -30.30 -21.71 -4.37
N PRO A 125 -29.71 -21.08 -3.35
CA PRO A 125 -29.94 -21.50 -1.99
C PRO A 125 -31.43 -21.38 -1.65
N SER A 126 -31.99 -22.42 -1.02
CA SER A 126 -33.38 -22.41 -0.53
C SER A 126 -33.52 -21.60 0.78
N TRP A 127 -32.77 -20.51 0.88
CA TRP A 127 -32.67 -19.66 2.07
C TRP A 127 -33.74 -18.57 2.07
N ASN A 128 -33.98 -18.02 3.26
CA ASN A 128 -34.88 -16.89 3.47
C ASN A 128 -34.07 -15.62 3.79
N GLU A 129 -34.78 -14.53 4.07
CA GLU A 129 -34.17 -13.24 4.41
C GLU A 129 -33.29 -13.29 5.67
N SER A 130 -33.52 -14.23 6.60
CA SER A 130 -32.66 -14.38 7.80
C SER A 130 -31.24 -14.81 7.49
N LEU A 131 -31.00 -15.38 6.29
CA LEU A 131 -29.67 -15.71 5.78
C LEU A 131 -29.17 -14.72 4.72
N GLY A 132 -29.82 -13.55 4.60
CA GLY A 132 -29.39 -12.47 3.71
C GLY A 132 -29.73 -12.67 2.24
N VAL A 133 -30.70 -13.54 1.92
CA VAL A 133 -31.12 -13.85 0.55
C VAL A 133 -32.57 -13.42 0.33
N HIS A 134 -32.82 -12.66 -0.74
CA HIS A 134 -34.17 -12.30 -1.16
C HIS A 134 -34.86 -13.48 -1.85
N SER A 135 -36.19 -13.51 -1.82
CA SER A 135 -36.96 -14.53 -2.54
C SER A 135 -36.60 -14.54 -4.03
N ASN A 136 -36.27 -15.72 -4.57
CA ASN A 136 -35.82 -15.96 -5.96
C ASN A 136 -34.47 -15.31 -6.35
N GLN A 137 -33.64 -14.93 -5.39
CA GLN A 137 -32.29 -14.47 -5.67
C GLN A 137 -31.40 -15.64 -6.10
N ASN A 138 -30.77 -15.50 -7.26
CA ASN A 138 -29.83 -16.47 -7.80
C ASN A 138 -28.43 -15.86 -7.86
N PHE A 139 -27.43 -16.64 -7.49
CA PHE A 139 -26.03 -16.26 -7.64
C PHE A 139 -25.46 -16.97 -8.87
N THR A 140 -24.86 -16.24 -9.79
CA THR A 140 -24.38 -16.82 -11.05
C THR A 140 -22.88 -16.58 -11.18
N LEU A 141 -22.14 -17.66 -11.46
CA LEU A 141 -20.75 -17.57 -11.89
C LEU A 141 -20.72 -17.50 -13.41
N SER A 142 -20.42 -16.30 -13.93
CA SER A 142 -20.34 -16.05 -15.36
C SER A 142 -19.24 -16.89 -16.02
N PRO A 143 -19.34 -17.18 -17.33
CA PRO A 143 -18.36 -18.02 -18.00
C PRO A 143 -17.00 -17.33 -18.10
N TYR A 144 -16.98 -16.01 -18.29
CA TYR A 144 -15.75 -15.21 -18.28
C TYR A 144 -15.10 -15.22 -16.89
N SER A 145 -15.88 -15.01 -15.82
CA SER A 145 -15.37 -15.08 -14.45
C SER A 145 -14.72 -16.43 -14.17
N ARG A 146 -15.37 -17.54 -14.58
CA ARG A 146 -14.80 -18.88 -14.44
C ARG A 146 -13.48 -19.04 -15.19
N ILE A 147 -13.43 -18.62 -16.46
CA ILE A 147 -12.21 -18.71 -17.28
C ILE A 147 -11.09 -17.89 -16.65
N THR A 148 -11.40 -16.67 -16.18
CA THR A 148 -10.41 -15.80 -15.52
C THR A 148 -9.90 -16.40 -14.23
N ILE A 149 -10.77 -16.91 -13.36
CA ILE A 149 -10.37 -17.58 -12.11
C ILE A 149 -9.53 -18.82 -12.41
N ALA A 150 -9.96 -19.65 -13.37
CA ALA A 150 -9.23 -20.85 -13.77
C ALA A 150 -7.85 -20.50 -14.34
N SER A 151 -7.76 -19.47 -15.19
CA SER A 151 -6.50 -19.00 -15.75
C SER A 151 -5.58 -18.45 -14.65
N PHE A 152 -6.12 -17.65 -13.72
CA PHE A 152 -5.37 -17.11 -12.60
C PHE A 152 -4.80 -18.21 -11.71
N ILE A 153 -5.64 -19.16 -11.27
CA ILE A 153 -5.23 -20.31 -10.45
C ILE A 153 -4.17 -21.14 -11.18
N SER A 154 -4.43 -21.46 -12.45
CA SER A 154 -3.50 -22.26 -13.26
C SER A 154 -2.15 -21.58 -13.37
N GLN A 155 -2.10 -20.27 -13.67
CA GLN A 155 -0.84 -19.54 -13.76
C GLN A 155 -0.12 -19.42 -12.41
N LEU A 156 -0.85 -19.17 -11.32
CA LEU A 156 -0.27 -18.96 -9.99
C LEU A 156 0.37 -20.22 -9.42
N PHE A 157 -0.19 -21.41 -9.68
CA PHE A 157 0.32 -22.68 -9.15
C PHE A 157 1.10 -23.53 -10.16
N SER A 158 1.26 -23.07 -11.40
CA SER A 158 2.06 -23.76 -12.42
C SER A 158 3.54 -23.39 -12.31
N GLY A 159 4.28 -24.17 -11.53
CA GLY A 159 5.73 -24.04 -11.45
C GLY A 159 6.40 -25.24 -10.81
N TYR A 160 7.70 -25.12 -10.61
CA TYR A 160 8.55 -26.19 -10.09
C TYR A 160 9.72 -25.62 -9.30
N THR A 161 10.28 -26.47 -8.44
CA THR A 161 11.49 -26.19 -7.69
C THR A 161 12.69 -26.82 -8.38
N ILE A 162 13.75 -26.04 -8.59
CA ILE A 162 15.06 -26.54 -8.99
C ILE A 162 15.92 -26.59 -7.74
N THR A 163 16.48 -27.77 -7.46
CA THR A 163 17.47 -27.96 -6.40
C THR A 163 18.74 -28.55 -6.99
N SER A 164 19.87 -27.94 -6.66
CA SER A 164 21.21 -28.42 -6.94
C SER A 164 22.10 -28.15 -5.74
N VAL A 165 23.34 -28.65 -5.77
CA VAL A 165 24.32 -28.41 -4.69
C VAL A 165 24.55 -26.91 -4.43
N MET A 166 24.41 -26.09 -5.48
CA MET A 166 24.75 -24.66 -5.46
C MET A 166 23.53 -23.74 -5.64
N ASN A 167 22.36 -24.29 -5.98
CA ASN A 167 21.21 -23.48 -6.37
C ASN A 167 19.91 -24.09 -5.86
N PHE A 168 19.09 -23.27 -5.24
CA PHE A 168 17.71 -23.61 -4.91
C PHE A 168 16.84 -22.47 -5.42
N ALA A 169 15.94 -22.76 -6.34
CA ALA A 169 15.13 -21.73 -6.99
C ALA A 169 13.73 -22.24 -7.31
N PHE A 170 12.75 -21.36 -7.21
CA PHE A 170 11.39 -21.56 -7.71
C PHE A 170 11.30 -21.00 -9.12
N ARG A 171 10.62 -21.72 -10.02
CA ARG A 171 10.45 -21.31 -11.42
C ARG A 171 9.01 -21.52 -11.87
N PRO A 172 8.41 -20.57 -12.59
CA PRO A 172 7.13 -20.79 -13.26
C PRO A 172 7.32 -21.76 -14.44
N LEU A 173 6.25 -22.48 -14.79
CA LEU A 173 6.24 -23.38 -15.95
C LEU A 173 6.06 -22.63 -17.28
N ILE A 174 5.39 -21.46 -17.25
CA ILE A 174 5.07 -20.67 -18.44
C ILE A 174 6.28 -19.75 -18.79
N PRO A 175 6.73 -19.69 -20.07
CA PRO A 175 7.89 -18.90 -20.48
C PRO A 175 7.75 -17.39 -20.18
N PRO A 176 8.87 -16.65 -20.10
CA PRO A 176 8.88 -15.26 -19.66
C PRO A 176 8.25 -14.33 -20.70
N GLY A 177 6.99 -13.96 -20.47
CA GLY A 177 6.25 -12.98 -21.27
C GLY A 177 5.66 -11.82 -20.48
N ASP A 178 5.38 -11.95 -19.17
CA ASP A 178 4.64 -10.92 -18.43
C ASP A 178 4.87 -10.94 -16.91
N SER A 179 4.44 -9.86 -16.25
CA SER A 179 4.46 -9.58 -14.79
C SER A 179 3.93 -10.69 -13.86
N VAL A 180 3.33 -11.76 -14.37
CA VAL A 180 2.85 -12.92 -13.59
C VAL A 180 4.01 -13.79 -13.07
N LEU A 181 5.22 -13.64 -13.61
CA LEU A 181 6.39 -14.46 -13.27
C LEU A 181 6.82 -14.38 -11.80
N TYR A 182 6.76 -13.19 -11.19
CA TYR A 182 7.11 -13.05 -9.77
C TYR A 182 6.03 -13.68 -8.89
N ALA A 183 4.75 -13.48 -9.22
CA ALA A 183 3.64 -13.96 -8.41
C ALA A 183 3.62 -15.50 -8.30
N THR A 184 3.85 -16.23 -9.40
CA THR A 184 3.94 -17.70 -9.37
C THR A 184 5.14 -18.16 -8.53
N THR A 185 6.30 -17.52 -8.71
CA THR A 185 7.52 -17.85 -7.97
C THR A 185 7.30 -17.64 -6.46
N ASP A 186 6.78 -16.47 -6.09
CA ASP A 186 6.51 -16.08 -4.70
C ASP A 186 5.42 -16.95 -4.07
N ALA A 187 4.38 -17.31 -4.83
CA ALA A 187 3.30 -18.17 -4.33
C ALA A 187 3.81 -19.58 -4.01
N ILE A 188 4.58 -20.19 -4.92
CA ILE A 188 5.15 -21.52 -4.68
C ILE A 188 6.18 -21.44 -3.55
N GLU A 189 7.02 -20.39 -3.53
CA GLU A 189 7.96 -20.15 -2.42
C GLU A 189 7.25 -20.02 -1.08
N ALA A 190 6.16 -19.25 -1.00
CA ALA A 190 5.37 -19.08 0.21
C ALA A 190 4.71 -20.39 0.67
N ILE A 191 4.23 -21.22 -0.25
CA ILE A 191 3.70 -22.54 0.09
C ILE A 191 4.81 -23.45 0.65
N PHE A 192 6.02 -23.41 0.07
CA PHE A 192 7.14 -24.27 0.47
C PHE A 192 7.91 -23.78 1.70
N PHE A 193 8.07 -22.48 1.91
CA PHE A 193 8.89 -21.89 2.99
C PHE A 193 8.14 -20.94 3.92
N GLY A 194 7.00 -20.39 3.50
CA GLY A 194 6.22 -19.44 4.28
C GLY A 194 5.81 -19.99 5.64
N ASN A 195 6.10 -19.22 6.69
CA ASN A 195 5.63 -19.49 8.03
C ASN A 195 4.16 -19.04 8.15
N ILE A 196 3.26 -19.85 7.59
CA ILE A 196 1.84 -19.55 7.59
C ILE A 196 1.28 -19.96 8.95
N SER A 197 0.76 -18.97 9.70
CA SER A 197 0.22 -19.18 11.04
C SER A 197 -0.83 -20.29 11.04
N GLY A 198 -0.66 -21.30 11.90
CA GLY A 198 -1.55 -22.47 11.97
C GLY A 198 -1.30 -23.55 10.91
N CYS A 199 -0.42 -23.32 9.93
CA CYS A 199 -0.10 -24.27 8.85
C CYS A 199 1.40 -24.62 8.75
N ALA A 200 2.24 -24.09 9.64
CA ALA A 200 3.70 -24.16 9.53
C ALA A 200 4.32 -25.51 9.99
N ASP A 201 3.54 -26.35 10.68
CA ASP A 201 4.01 -27.63 11.18
C ASP A 201 4.09 -28.69 10.07
N LEU A 202 5.25 -29.34 9.95
CA LEU A 202 5.53 -30.37 8.92
C LEU A 202 4.73 -31.66 9.12
N GLU A 203 4.11 -31.84 10.28
CA GLU A 203 3.24 -32.99 10.59
C GLU A 203 1.82 -32.81 10.03
N ASN A 204 1.45 -31.58 9.66
CA ASN A 204 0.14 -31.25 9.09
C ASN A 204 0.22 -31.10 7.57
N ASP A 205 -0.92 -31.31 6.88
CA ASP A 205 -1.05 -31.05 5.45
C ASP A 205 -0.91 -29.54 5.16
N ARG A 206 0.34 -29.11 5.04
CA ARG A 206 0.72 -27.72 4.81
C ARG A 206 0.10 -27.18 3.54
N PHE A 207 0.07 -28.00 2.48
CA PHE A 207 -0.51 -27.60 1.22
C PHE A 207 -2.02 -27.41 1.34
N GLY A 208 -2.74 -28.37 1.92
CA GLY A 208 -4.18 -28.23 2.17
C GLY A 208 -4.52 -27.01 3.04
N CYS A 209 -3.72 -26.76 4.08
CA CYS A 209 -3.88 -25.59 4.95
C CYS A 209 -3.61 -24.26 4.21
N ALA A 210 -2.58 -24.23 3.35
CA ALA A 210 -2.31 -23.09 2.48
C ALA A 210 -3.46 -22.86 1.49
N MET A 211 -4.00 -23.93 0.89
CA MET A 211 -5.14 -23.86 -0.02
C MET A 211 -6.40 -23.33 0.66
N ASN A 212 -6.64 -23.66 1.94
CA ASN A 212 -7.73 -23.09 2.71
C ASN A 212 -7.56 -21.56 2.90
N ASN A 213 -6.35 -21.10 3.24
CA ASN A 213 -6.06 -19.67 3.34
C ASN A 213 -6.23 -18.94 1.99
N ILE A 214 -5.85 -19.58 0.89
CA ILE A 214 -6.05 -19.07 -0.46
C ILE A 214 -7.55 -18.96 -0.78
N ALA A 215 -8.35 -19.97 -0.42
CA ALA A 215 -9.81 -19.93 -0.58
C ALA A 215 -10.43 -18.76 0.20
N VAL A 216 -9.98 -18.53 1.44
CA VAL A 216 -10.40 -17.38 2.27
C VAL A 216 -10.00 -16.06 1.62
N ALA A 217 -8.78 -15.94 1.11
CA ALA A 217 -8.30 -14.73 0.45
C ALA A 217 -9.08 -14.41 -0.84
N ILE A 218 -9.31 -15.41 -1.70
CA ILE A 218 -10.13 -15.25 -2.92
C ILE A 218 -11.55 -14.83 -2.55
N SER A 219 -12.14 -15.46 -1.54
CA SER A 219 -13.50 -15.12 -1.06
C SER A 219 -13.56 -13.67 -0.58
N LYS A 220 -12.51 -13.20 0.11
CA LYS A 220 -12.39 -11.80 0.52
C LYS A 220 -12.32 -10.86 -0.67
N SER A 221 -11.55 -11.17 -1.71
CA SER A 221 -11.47 -10.33 -2.92
C SER A 221 -12.84 -10.14 -3.59
N PHE A 222 -13.67 -11.19 -3.64
CA PHE A 222 -15.05 -11.06 -4.15
C PHE A 222 -15.92 -10.16 -3.28
N ARG A 223 -15.79 -10.26 -1.95
CA ARG A 223 -16.55 -9.42 -1.00
C ARG A 223 -16.14 -7.96 -1.03
N ASP A 224 -14.84 -7.70 -1.09
CA ASP A 224 -14.28 -6.35 -1.04
C ASP A 224 -14.53 -5.57 -2.34
N GLU A 225 -14.96 -6.23 -3.43
CA GLU A 225 -15.21 -5.56 -4.70
C GLU A 225 -16.38 -4.57 -4.64
N GLU A 226 -17.41 -4.82 -3.83
CA GLU A 226 -18.47 -3.82 -3.61
C GLU A 226 -17.93 -2.55 -2.96
N TYR A 227 -16.95 -2.69 -2.07
CA TYR A 227 -16.27 -1.55 -1.44
C TYR A 227 -15.41 -0.77 -2.43
N ASN A 228 -14.68 -1.47 -3.31
CA ASN A 228 -13.89 -0.84 -4.38
C ASN A 228 -14.77 -0.05 -5.35
N ARG A 229 -16.00 -0.52 -5.59
CA ARG A 229 -16.96 0.14 -6.46
C ARG A 229 -17.57 1.39 -5.82
N ASP A 230 -18.10 1.27 -4.61
CA ASP A 230 -18.63 2.40 -3.84
C ASP A 230 -18.74 2.08 -2.34
N ALA A 231 -17.77 2.59 -1.58
CA ALA A 231 -17.71 2.44 -0.13
C ALA A 231 -18.95 2.97 0.63
N ARG A 232 -19.76 3.86 0.03
CA ARG A 232 -20.94 4.44 0.71
C ARG A 232 -22.17 3.54 0.65
N THR A 233 -22.26 2.70 -0.36
CA THR A 233 -23.40 1.80 -0.58
C THR A 233 -23.06 0.35 -0.27
N ALA A 234 -21.76 0.02 -0.10
CA ALA A 234 -21.30 -1.29 0.32
C ALA A 234 -21.88 -1.68 1.69
N ASN A 235 -22.36 -2.92 1.79
CA ASN A 235 -22.90 -3.46 3.04
C ASN A 235 -21.74 -3.86 3.98
N MET A 236 -21.12 -2.85 4.59
CA MET A 236 -19.94 -3.01 5.42
C MET A 236 -20.27 -3.67 6.76
N SER A 237 -19.32 -4.42 7.30
CA SER A 237 -19.41 -4.94 8.68
C SER A 237 -19.43 -3.76 9.65
N VAL A 238 -20.48 -3.68 10.46
CA VAL A 238 -20.67 -2.60 11.44
C VAL A 238 -20.17 -3.06 12.80
N GLY A 239 -19.51 -2.17 13.53
CA GLY A 239 -19.00 -2.49 14.86
C GLY A 239 -18.22 -1.35 15.50
N HIS A 240 -17.56 -1.64 16.63
CA HIS A 240 -16.75 -0.70 17.39
C HIS A 240 -15.25 -0.93 17.15
N THR A 241 -14.57 0.11 16.68
CA THR A 241 -13.12 0.12 16.47
C THR A 241 -12.47 1.29 17.23
N MET A 242 -11.21 1.12 17.61
CA MET A 242 -10.40 2.20 18.16
C MET A 242 -9.93 3.11 17.03
N ALA A 243 -10.34 4.38 17.07
CA ALA A 243 -9.86 5.39 16.14
C ALA A 243 -8.78 6.25 16.80
N ASN A 244 -7.68 6.49 16.09
CA ASN A 244 -6.69 7.47 16.52
C ASN A 244 -7.32 8.86 16.47
N THR A 245 -7.33 9.56 17.61
CA THR A 245 -7.76 10.95 17.70
C THR A 245 -6.58 11.85 18.04
N VAL A 246 -6.51 13.03 17.41
CA VAL A 246 -5.47 14.02 17.70
C VAL A 246 -5.89 14.81 18.94
N LEU A 247 -5.22 14.57 20.06
CA LEU A 247 -5.44 15.34 21.29
C LEU A 247 -4.50 16.54 21.33
N VAL A 248 -5.03 17.74 21.06
CA VAL A 248 -4.27 18.98 21.17
C VAL A 248 -4.24 19.44 22.63
N ARG A 249 -3.10 19.27 23.31
CA ARG A 249 -2.89 19.75 24.68
C ARG A 249 -2.33 21.18 24.66
N ILE A 250 -3.19 22.16 24.91
CA ILE A 250 -2.78 23.57 25.03
C ILE A 250 -2.08 23.78 26.38
N HIS A 251 -0.82 24.17 26.34
CA HIS A 251 -0.02 24.49 27.53
C HIS A 251 0.02 26.01 27.71
N TRP A 252 -0.82 26.55 28.59
CA TRP A 252 -0.98 28.00 28.81
C TRP A 252 0.29 28.74 29.23
N GLN A 253 1.27 28.03 29.82
CA GLN A 253 2.58 28.59 30.18
C GLN A 253 3.38 29.16 28.98
N TRP A 254 3.11 28.71 27.75
CA TRP A 254 3.77 29.24 26.55
C TRP A 254 3.12 30.53 26.04
N LEU A 255 1.86 30.79 26.44
CA LEU A 255 1.15 32.01 26.08
C LEU A 255 1.50 33.18 27.01
N THR A 256 1.94 32.91 28.23
CA THR A 256 2.26 33.97 29.21
C THR A 256 3.50 34.78 28.82
N LEU A 257 4.51 34.15 28.22
CA LEU A 257 5.77 34.83 27.87
C LEU A 257 5.60 35.88 26.75
N PRO A 258 4.94 35.59 25.62
CA PRO A 258 4.60 36.62 24.63
C PRO A 258 3.76 37.73 25.24
N LEU A 259 2.73 37.38 26.02
CA LEU A 259 1.84 38.36 26.67
C LEU A 259 2.62 39.31 27.58
N LEU A 260 3.56 38.77 28.35
CA LEU A 260 4.42 39.54 29.24
C LEU A 260 5.36 40.46 28.47
N ILE A 261 5.93 40.00 27.35
CA ILE A 261 6.75 40.84 26.45
C ILE A 261 5.91 41.99 25.88
N TRP A 262 4.69 41.72 25.41
CA TRP A 262 3.77 42.75 24.91
C TRP A 262 3.44 43.80 25.99
N VAL A 263 3.16 43.35 27.21
CA VAL A 263 2.88 44.25 28.34
C VAL A 263 4.11 45.09 28.69
N LEU A 264 5.29 44.48 28.79
CA LEU A 264 6.54 45.20 29.05
C LEU A 264 6.86 46.22 27.97
N ALA A 265 6.67 45.88 26.70
CA ALA A 265 6.85 46.79 25.56
C ALA A 265 5.88 47.98 25.63
N ALA A 266 4.60 47.74 25.93
CA ALA A 266 3.62 48.81 26.09
C ALA A 266 3.96 49.75 27.27
N VAL A 267 4.37 49.17 28.41
CA VAL A 267 4.78 49.95 29.60
C VAL A 267 6.05 50.77 29.32
N THR A 268 7.04 50.20 28.64
CA THR A 268 8.26 50.95 28.27
C THR A 268 7.95 52.07 27.29
N TRP A 269 7.12 51.84 26.28
CA TRP A 269 6.70 52.87 25.33
C TRP A 269 5.91 54.01 26.00
N LEU A 270 4.97 53.68 26.89
CA LEU A 270 4.24 54.67 27.68
C LEU A 270 5.19 55.44 28.62
N GLY A 271 6.14 54.74 29.24
CA GLY A 271 7.13 55.33 30.13
C GLY A 271 8.07 56.31 29.41
N THR A 272 8.55 55.95 28.22
CA THR A 272 9.38 56.84 27.40
C THR A 272 8.57 58.04 26.92
N ALA A 273 7.34 57.85 26.42
CA ALA A 273 6.47 58.95 26.01
C ALA A 273 6.18 59.92 27.17
N TRP A 274 5.87 59.40 28.36
CA TRP A 274 5.62 60.22 29.55
C TRP A 274 6.87 60.98 30.00
N LYS A 275 8.03 60.31 30.08
CA LYS A 275 9.28 60.91 30.55
C LYS A 275 9.79 61.97 29.57
N THR A 276 9.70 61.72 28.26
CA THR A 276 10.03 62.71 27.22
C THR A 276 9.12 63.93 27.30
N ARG A 277 7.80 63.74 27.54
CA ARG A 277 6.86 64.85 27.72
C ARG A 277 7.16 65.68 28.98
N ARG A 278 7.55 65.02 30.09
CA ARG A 278 7.91 65.71 31.35
C ARG A 278 9.24 66.45 31.26
N ALA A 279 10.21 65.91 30.52
CA ALA A 279 11.53 66.52 30.34
C ALA A 279 11.54 67.70 29.36
N ARG A 280 10.41 68.02 28.71
CA ARG A 280 10.31 69.03 27.64
C ARG A 280 11.42 68.88 26.57
N LEU A 281 11.87 67.64 26.35
CA LEU A 281 12.76 67.36 25.25
C LEU A 281 11.94 67.54 23.97
N GLU A 282 12.47 68.33 23.05
CA GLU A 282 11.91 68.44 21.72
C GLU A 282 11.81 67.03 21.15
N LYS A 283 10.60 66.64 20.73
CA LYS A 283 10.38 65.37 20.05
C LYS A 283 11.38 65.32 18.90
N TRP A 284 12.12 64.22 18.76
CA TRP A 284 12.94 64.00 17.58
C TRP A 284 12.08 64.33 16.36
N ILE A 285 12.50 65.38 15.68
CA ILE A 285 11.70 66.12 14.72
C ILE A 285 11.52 65.21 13.50
N ASP A 286 10.27 64.82 13.19
CA ASP A 286 9.87 64.13 11.95
C ASP A 286 9.99 65.05 10.70
N ASN A 287 10.91 66.02 10.73
CA ASN A 287 11.10 67.01 9.66
C ASN A 287 12.38 66.65 8.88
N PRO A 288 12.27 66.18 7.63
CA PRO A 288 13.43 65.82 6.81
C PRO A 288 14.21 67.04 6.29
N LEU A 289 13.77 68.28 6.55
CA LEU A 289 14.42 69.51 6.07
C LEU A 289 15.94 69.61 6.38
N PRO A 290 16.47 69.19 7.54
CA PRO A 290 17.91 69.23 7.79
C PRO A 290 18.72 68.35 6.82
N LEU A 291 18.15 67.23 6.35
CA LEU A 291 18.78 66.36 5.37
C LEU A 291 18.86 66.99 3.97
N LEU A 292 17.93 67.92 3.66
CA LEU A 292 17.87 68.63 2.37
C LEU A 292 19.01 69.65 2.22
N PHE A 293 19.47 70.26 3.33
CA PHE A 293 20.55 71.25 3.32
C PHE A 293 21.96 70.65 3.50
N LEU A 294 22.05 69.39 3.97
CA LEU A 294 23.33 68.67 4.08
C LEU A 294 23.89 68.21 2.73
N TYR A 295 23.07 68.15 1.67
CA TYR A 295 23.46 67.62 0.37
C TYR A 295 23.89 68.67 -0.67
N ARG A 296 23.93 69.96 -0.31
CA ARG A 296 24.39 71.01 -1.23
C ARG A 296 25.90 71.14 -1.13
N GLY A 297 26.60 70.42 -2.02
CA GLY A 297 28.05 70.44 -2.15
C GLY A 297 28.59 71.83 -2.51
N GLU A 298 29.60 72.25 -1.76
CA GLU A 298 30.83 72.90 -2.22
C GLU A 298 30.70 73.76 -3.49
N SER A 299 29.99 74.88 -3.39
CA SER A 299 30.16 76.02 -4.31
C SER A 299 29.84 77.34 -3.60
N ASP A 300 30.92 77.96 -3.11
CA ASP A 300 31.20 79.40 -2.97
C ASP A 300 30.21 80.34 -2.27
N SER A 301 30.55 80.76 -1.04
CA SER A 301 30.55 82.19 -0.65
C SER A 301 30.94 82.37 0.83
N TYR A 302 31.98 83.17 1.05
CA TYR A 302 32.44 83.68 2.35
C TYR A 302 31.48 84.78 2.83
N ASP A 303 30.26 84.43 3.26
CA ASP A 303 29.37 85.32 4.01
C ASP A 303 28.17 84.51 4.50
N ASP A 304 28.35 83.76 5.59
CA ASP A 304 27.21 83.15 6.32
C ASP A 304 27.63 82.69 7.73
N GLN A 305 28.43 83.50 8.41
CA GLN A 305 28.49 83.48 9.86
C GLN A 305 27.42 84.45 10.38
N VAL A 306 26.63 83.98 11.35
CA VAL A 306 25.54 84.70 12.05
C VAL A 306 24.13 84.42 11.51
N GLU A 307 23.69 83.15 11.54
CA GLU A 307 22.31 82.81 11.92
C GLU A 307 22.26 81.36 12.45
N GLY A 308 21.68 81.18 13.64
CA GLY A 308 21.73 79.92 14.39
C GLY A 308 20.88 78.79 13.82
N ILE A 309 21.18 77.56 14.24
CA ILE A 309 20.52 76.30 13.86
C ILE A 309 19.16 76.20 14.58
N SER A 310 18.20 77.06 14.24
CA SER A 310 16.82 76.94 14.70
C SER A 310 15.91 76.49 13.55
N GLY A 311 14.83 75.76 13.86
CA GLY A 311 13.86 75.31 12.85
C GLY A 311 13.25 76.45 12.03
N GLU A 312 13.11 77.64 12.62
CA GLU A 312 12.64 78.84 11.92
C GLU A 312 13.65 79.36 10.89
N ALA A 313 14.95 79.25 11.16
CA ALA A 313 16.00 79.65 10.21
C ALA A 313 15.98 78.77 8.94
N TYR A 314 15.70 77.47 9.09
CA TYR A 314 15.55 76.55 7.95
C TYR A 314 14.28 76.82 7.13
N VAL A 315 13.17 77.17 7.79
CA VAL A 315 11.92 77.55 7.09
C VAL A 315 12.14 78.83 6.30
N ARG A 316 12.74 79.87 6.90
CA ARG A 316 13.06 81.12 6.21
C ARG A 316 14.01 80.91 5.02
N ARG A 317 15.04 80.08 5.18
CA ARG A 317 15.95 79.69 4.08
C ARG A 317 15.22 78.93 2.97
N SER A 318 14.25 78.08 3.31
CA SER A 318 13.46 77.36 2.30
C SER A 318 12.53 78.27 1.50
N GLU A 319 11.96 79.31 2.13
CA GLU A 319 11.11 80.31 1.48
C GLU A 319 11.90 81.23 0.53
N ALA A 320 13.20 81.42 0.77
CA ALA A 320 14.08 82.18 -0.12
C ALA A 320 14.45 81.43 -1.42
N ILE A 321 14.36 80.09 -1.43
CA ILE A 321 14.75 79.28 -2.60
C ILE A 321 13.60 79.27 -3.62
N HIS A 322 13.72 80.11 -4.64
CA HIS A 322 12.80 80.14 -5.78
C HIS A 322 13.31 79.23 -6.90
N ALA A 323 12.96 77.94 -6.85
CA ALA A 323 13.25 77.04 -7.96
C ALA A 323 12.16 77.12 -9.03
N ARG A 324 12.54 77.30 -10.29
CA ARG A 324 11.62 77.15 -11.44
C ARG A 324 11.94 75.86 -12.18
N LEU A 325 10.94 74.99 -12.25
CA LEU A 325 11.04 73.76 -13.02
C LEU A 325 10.91 74.07 -14.52
N HIS A 326 12.03 74.08 -15.25
CA HIS A 326 11.99 74.18 -16.70
C HIS A 326 11.76 72.80 -17.31
N MET A 327 10.61 72.61 -17.97
CA MET A 327 10.34 71.41 -18.76
C MET A 327 10.67 71.68 -20.22
N LYS A 328 11.61 70.91 -20.79
CA LYS A 328 11.80 70.81 -22.24
C LYS A 328 11.71 69.34 -22.64
N GLU A 329 10.70 69.03 -23.44
CA GLU A 329 10.38 67.75 -24.10
C GLU A 329 11.15 66.51 -23.60
N ASN A 330 10.73 66.03 -22.42
CA ASN A 330 11.14 64.79 -21.72
C ASN A 330 12.43 64.79 -20.88
N GLN A 331 12.97 65.96 -20.50
CA GLN A 331 13.90 66.04 -19.36
C GLN A 331 13.53 67.18 -18.40
N THR A 332 13.42 66.85 -17.10
CA THR A 332 13.26 67.84 -16.03
C THR A 332 14.63 68.14 -15.42
N ALA A 333 15.14 69.35 -15.65
CA ALA A 333 16.32 69.84 -14.95
C ALA A 333 15.89 70.88 -13.91
N PHE A 334 16.38 70.71 -12.68
CA PHE A 334 16.25 71.70 -11.63
C PHE A 334 17.27 72.80 -11.92
N VAL A 335 16.81 73.99 -12.32
CA VAL A 335 17.67 75.17 -12.48
C VAL A 335 17.34 76.10 -11.33
N GLN A 336 18.38 76.51 -10.61
CA GLN A 336 18.29 77.29 -9.40
C GLN A 336 18.51 78.77 -9.66
#